data_AF-A0A8S3GQS1-F1
#
_entry.id   AF-A0A8S3GQS1-F1
#
_cell.length_a   1.000
_cell.length_b   1.000
_cell.length_c   1.000
_cell.angle_alpha   90.00
_cell.angle_beta   90.00
_cell.angle_gamma   90.00
#
_symmetry.space_group_name_H-M   'P 1'
#
loop_
_entity.id
_entity.type
_entity.pdbx_description
1 polymer ?
#
loop_
_entity_poly.entity_id
_entity_poly.type
_entity_poly.pdbx_seq_one_letter_code
_entity_poly.pdbx_strand_id
1 'polypeptide(L)'
;MIQVNFNRSTEFYFPGEHVSGEIFFQNKLDRLKVEEIFIEIVGVLAYKTTESRSSTDLNGNSTTEYYNDYYHVPFFTNRVLLARSDGLQDKIILSRGTHTWSFHFSLVENLPL
;
A
#
# COMPACT_ATOMS: atom_id res chain seq x y z
N MET A 1 7.82 -7.38 -15.38
CA MET A 1 6.78 -7.89 -14.46
C MET A 1 7.34 -7.75 -13.07
N ILE A 2 6.55 -7.27 -12.12
CA ILE A 2 6.91 -7.17 -10.69
C ILE A 2 5.94 -8.08 -9.94
N GLN A 3 6.46 -8.89 -9.02
CA GLN A 3 5.68 -9.76 -8.15
C GLN A 3 6.23 -9.63 -6.72
N VAL A 4 5.33 -9.59 -5.74
CA VAL A 4 5.67 -9.53 -4.31
C VAL A 4 5.14 -10.80 -3.66
N ASN A 5 6.02 -11.59 -3.06
CA ASN A 5 5.67 -12.81 -2.35
C ASN A 5 5.95 -12.63 -0.87
N PHE A 6 4.93 -12.79 -0.03
CA PHE A 6 5.09 -12.77 1.42
C PHE A 6 5.52 -14.15 1.92
N ASN A 7 6.39 -14.20 2.94
CA ASN A 7 6.91 -15.45 3.49
C ASN A 7 5.86 -16.23 4.30
N ARG A 8 4.82 -15.55 4.81
CA ARG A 8 3.75 -16.16 5.61
C ARG A 8 2.60 -16.61 4.71
N SER A 9 2.00 -17.76 5.04
CA SER A 9 0.87 -18.33 4.31
C SER A 9 -0.51 -17.79 4.72
N THR A 10 -0.60 -17.05 5.83
CA THR A 10 -1.87 -16.47 6.29
C THR A 10 -2.12 -15.13 5.62
N GLU A 11 -3.40 -14.82 5.40
CA GLU A 11 -3.83 -13.60 4.70
C GLU A 11 -3.82 -12.34 5.56
N PHE A 12 -3.65 -12.47 6.88
CA PHE A 12 -3.76 -11.36 7.83
C PHE A 12 -2.48 -11.15 8.64
N TYR A 13 -2.22 -9.88 8.97
CA TYR A 13 -1.20 -9.44 9.90
C TYR A 13 -1.82 -8.57 10.99
N PHE A 14 -1.25 -8.60 12.19
CA PHE A 14 -1.68 -7.83 13.34
C PHE A 14 -0.73 -6.66 13.65
N PRO A 15 -1.19 -5.64 14.40
CA PRO A 15 -0.33 -4.56 14.86
C PRO A 15 0.92 -5.10 15.58
N GLY A 16 2.07 -4.49 15.31
CA GLY A 16 3.36 -4.93 15.86
C GLY A 16 3.98 -6.16 15.19
N GLU A 17 3.27 -6.87 14.30
CA GLU A 17 3.84 -8.04 13.63
C GLU A 17 4.93 -7.66 12.61
N HIS A 18 5.87 -8.59 12.44
CA HIS A 18 6.88 -8.53 11.40
C HIS A 18 6.35 -9.08 10.08
N VAL A 19 6.51 -8.30 9.01
CA VAL A 19 6.18 -8.66 7.64
C VAL A 19 7.47 -8.86 6.87
N SER A 20 7.57 -9.96 6.13
CA SER A 20 8.73 -10.23 5.28
C SER A 20 8.34 -10.97 4.01
N GLY A 21 9.20 -10.88 3.01
CA GLY A 21 8.98 -11.51 1.73
C GLY A 21 10.07 -11.22 0.73
N GLU A 22 9.78 -11.53 -0.53
CA GLU A 22 10.66 -11.33 -1.67
C GLU A 22 9.91 -10.61 -2.80
N ILE A 23 10.62 -9.70 -3.46
CA ILE A 23 10.16 -9.00 -4.64
C ILE A 23 10.91 -9.56 -5.83
N PHE A 24 10.18 -10.05 -6.81
CA PHE A 24 10.70 -10.55 -8.08
C PHE A 24 10.44 -9.53 -9.17
N PHE A 25 11.48 -9.16 -9.90
CA PHE A 25 11.38 -8.28 -11.06
C PHE A 25 12.00 -8.94 -12.29
N GLN A 26 11.18 -9.12 -13.31
CA GLN A 26 11.64 -9.52 -14.63
C GLN A 26 11.95 -8.29 -15.48
N ASN A 27 13.23 -8.03 -15.71
CA ASN A 27 13.71 -7.05 -16.67
C ASN A 27 13.78 -7.66 -18.08
N LYS A 28 13.11 -7.00 -19.04
CA LYS A 28 13.13 -7.40 -20.47
C LYS A 28 14.14 -6.58 -21.30
N LEU A 29 14.68 -5.50 -20.76
CA LEU A 29 15.65 -4.64 -21.40
C LEU A 29 17.07 -5.17 -21.15
N ASP A 30 17.98 -4.96 -22.09
CA ASP A 30 19.39 -5.38 -21.93
C ASP A 30 20.06 -4.67 -20.75
N ARG A 31 19.72 -3.40 -20.54
CA ARG A 31 20.20 -2.58 -19.42
C ARG A 31 19.10 -1.62 -18.99
N LEU A 32 18.68 -1.71 -17.73
CA LEU A 32 17.80 -0.76 -17.08
C LEU A 32 18.61 -0.01 -16.00
N LYS A 33 18.61 1.32 -16.04
CA LYS A 33 19.31 2.15 -15.06
C LYS A 33 18.30 2.74 -14.07
N VAL A 34 18.49 2.50 -12.78
CA VAL A 34 17.63 3.01 -11.70
C VAL A 34 18.47 3.64 -10.60
N GLU A 35 17.93 4.63 -9.90
CA GLU A 35 18.64 5.31 -8.81
C GLU A 35 18.57 4.50 -7.52
N GLU A 36 17.37 4.01 -7.21
CA GLU A 36 17.08 3.20 -6.05
C GLU A 36 15.93 2.25 -6.32
N ILE A 37 15.88 1.20 -5.51
CA ILE A 37 14.86 0.17 -5.49
C ILE A 37 14.35 0.11 -4.06
N PHE A 38 13.06 0.32 -3.87
CA PHE A 38 12.43 0.35 -2.56
C PHE A 38 11.03 -0.26 -2.66
N ILE A 39 10.49 -0.66 -1.50
CA ILE A 39 9.07 -0.95 -1.33
C ILE A 39 8.49 0.13 -0.44
N GLU A 40 7.32 0.64 -0.83
CA GLU A 40 6.50 1.54 -0.03
C GLU A 40 5.26 0.79 0.43
N ILE A 41 5.01 0.85 1.72
CA ILE A 41 3.86 0.22 2.37
C ILE A 41 2.94 1.33 2.83
N VAL A 42 1.70 1.32 2.35
CA VAL A 42 0.68 2.33 2.67
C VAL A 42 -0.54 1.64 3.27
N GLY A 43 -0.93 2.04 4.48
CA GLY A 43 -2.21 1.69 5.09
C GLY A 43 -3.23 2.79 4.85
N VAL A 44 -4.38 2.45 4.26
CA VAL A 44 -5.48 3.38 3.98
C VAL A 44 -6.77 2.85 4.59
N LEU A 45 -7.44 3.68 5.38
CA LEU A 45 -8.80 3.44 5.84
C LEU A 45 -9.78 3.93 4.77
N ALA A 46 -10.69 3.07 4.33
CA ALA A 46 -11.77 3.45 3.44
C ALA A 46 -13.11 3.27 4.18
N TYR A 47 -13.90 4.33 4.29
CA TYR A 47 -15.21 4.27 4.93
C TYR A 47 -16.24 5.13 4.21
N LYS A 48 -17.52 4.79 4.44
CA LYS A 48 -18.68 5.49 3.89
C LYS A 48 -19.51 6.03 5.03
N THR A 49 -19.92 7.30 4.95
CA THR A 49 -20.92 7.86 5.85
C THR A 49 -22.24 8.01 5.10
N THR A 50 -23.35 7.74 5.81
CA THR A 50 -24.70 7.96 5.30
C THR A 50 -25.41 8.91 6.25
N GLU A 51 -25.80 10.09 5.77
CA GLU A 51 -26.62 11.05 6.51
C GLU A 51 -28.04 10.98 5.96
N SER A 52 -29.05 10.86 6.84
CA SER A 52 -30.46 10.94 6.44
C SER A 52 -31.08 12.22 6.98
N ARG A 53 -31.80 12.95 6.12
CA ARG A 53 -32.58 14.13 6.50
C ARG A 53 -34.05 13.88 6.24
N SER A 54 -34.86 13.95 7.28
CA SER A 54 -36.31 13.81 7.17
C SER A 54 -37.00 15.16 7.29
N SER A 55 -37.92 15.43 6.38
CA SER A 55 -38.78 16.62 6.41
C SER A 55 -40.22 16.22 6.23
N THR A 56 -41.12 16.82 7.01
CA THR A 56 -42.57 16.66 6.87
C THR A 56 -43.14 17.94 6.27
N ASP A 57 -43.91 17.80 5.19
CA ASP A 57 -44.60 18.94 4.57
C ASP A 57 -45.84 19.38 5.37
N LEU A 58 -46.43 20.51 4.98
CA LEU A 58 -47.65 21.04 5.61
C LEU A 58 -48.88 20.11 5.47
N ASN A 59 -48.82 19.11 4.59
CA ASN A 59 -49.88 18.13 4.36
C ASN A 59 -49.64 16.82 5.14
N GLY A 60 -48.59 16.74 5.96
CA GLY A 60 -48.24 15.56 6.74
C GLY A 60 -47.46 14.49 5.96
N ASN A 61 -47.02 14.75 4.73
CA ASN A 61 -46.19 13.83 3.97
C ASN A 61 -44.74 13.92 4.48
N SER A 62 -44.17 12.78 4.85
CA SER A 62 -42.76 12.69 5.23
C SER A 62 -41.90 12.30 4.03
N THR A 63 -40.85 13.08 3.76
CA THR A 63 -39.80 12.74 2.81
C THR A 63 -38.49 12.53 3.57
N THR A 64 -37.74 11.48 3.24
CA THR A 64 -36.41 11.24 3.78
C THR A 64 -35.40 11.20 2.64
N GLU A 65 -34.41 12.07 2.70
CA GLU A 65 -33.30 12.14 1.76
C GLU A 65 -32.06 11.47 2.38
N TYR A 66 -31.30 10.75 1.57
CA TYR A 66 -30.07 10.08 2.00
C TYR A 66 -28.87 10.65 1.24
N TYR A 67 -27.88 11.09 1.98
CA TYR A 67 -26.62 11.65 1.49
C TYR A 67 -25.50 10.67 1.83
N ASN A 68 -24.65 10.35 0.86
CA ASN A 68 -23.60 9.35 1.01
C ASN A 68 -22.26 9.97 0.67
N ASP A 69 -21.32 9.93 1.60
CA ASP A 69 -19.94 10.36 1.38
C ASP A 69 -18.97 9.20 1.54
N TYR A 70 -17.89 9.22 0.76
CA TYR A 70 -16.85 8.19 0.74
C TYR A 70 -15.51 8.84 1.09
N TYR A 71 -14.79 8.23 2.03
CA TYR A 71 -13.53 8.75 2.55
C TYR A 71 -12.42 7.71 2.40
N HIS A 72 -11.23 8.19 2.03
CA HIS A 72 -9.99 7.43 2.02
C HIS A 72 -8.94 8.19 2.85
N VAL A 73 -8.54 7.62 3.99
CA VAL A 73 -7.63 8.26 4.95
C VAL A 73 -6.38 7.41 5.09
N PRO A 74 -5.23 7.83 4.54
CA PRO A 74 -3.95 7.20 4.81
C PRO A 74 -3.63 7.33 6.30
N PHE A 75 -3.26 6.24 6.95
CA PHE A 75 -2.92 6.22 8.39
C PHE A 75 -1.51 5.66 8.66
N PHE A 76 -0.91 5.01 7.67
CA PHE A 76 0.40 4.40 7.80
C PHE A 76 1.16 4.53 6.48
N THR A 77 2.42 4.95 6.54
CA THR A 77 3.33 4.92 5.40
C THR A 77 4.71 4.53 5.90
N ASN A 78 5.30 3.52 5.27
CA ASN A 78 6.65 3.09 5.54
C ASN A 78 7.39 2.82 4.23
N ARG A 79 8.68 3.12 4.18
CA ARG A 79 9.51 2.97 3.00
C ARG A 79 10.74 2.15 3.36
N VAL A 80 10.90 0.99 2.71
CA VAL A 80 12.04 0.10 2.90
C VAL A 80 12.92 0.16 1.67
N LEU A 81 14.16 0.63 1.84
CA LEU A 81 15.16 0.66 0.79
C LEU A 81 15.75 -0.74 0.59
N LEU A 82 15.73 -1.23 -0.65
CA LEU A 82 16.17 -2.58 -1.03
C LEU A 82 17.52 -2.55 -1.74
N ALA A 83 17.74 -1.54 -2.58
CA ALA A 83 19.02 -1.26 -3.19
C ALA A 83 19.13 0.24 -3.50
N ARG A 84 20.33 0.78 -3.31
CA ARG A 84 20.72 2.12 -3.77
C ARG A 84 22.11 2.02 -4.36
N SER A 85 22.41 2.89 -5.31
CA SER A 85 23.77 3.03 -5.82
C SER A 85 24.76 3.36 -4.70
N ASP A 86 25.95 2.78 -4.74
CA ASP A 86 26.99 2.89 -3.70
C ASP A 86 27.77 4.22 -3.72
N GLY A 87 27.33 5.18 -4.54
CA GLY A 87 27.95 6.50 -4.70
C GLY A 87 29.16 6.51 -5.64
N LEU A 88 29.72 5.36 -6.02
CA LEU A 88 30.73 5.25 -7.07
C LEU A 88 30.09 5.17 -8.46
N GLN A 89 28.89 4.62 -8.53
CA GLN A 89 28.00 4.72 -9.68
C GLN A 89 26.81 5.62 -9.31
N ASP A 90 26.31 6.42 -10.25
CA ASP A 90 25.10 7.23 -10.02
C ASP A 90 23.83 6.39 -10.06
N LYS A 91 23.88 5.21 -10.70
CA LYS A 91 22.71 4.37 -10.97
C LYS A 91 23.05 2.89 -10.84
N ILE A 92 22.12 2.14 -10.28
CA ILE A 92 22.06 0.68 -10.35
C ILE A 92 21.76 0.28 -11.79
N ILE A 93 22.52 -0.66 -12.34
CA ILE A 93 22.30 -1.21 -13.67
C ILE A 93 21.76 -2.63 -13.55
N LEU A 94 20.49 -2.80 -13.88
CA LEU A 94 19.84 -4.11 -13.95
C LEU A 94 19.99 -4.67 -15.37
N SER A 95 20.66 -5.82 -15.48
CA SER A 95 20.74 -6.58 -16.73
C SER A 95 19.39 -7.21 -17.09
N ARG A 96 19.25 -7.66 -18.34
CA ARG A 96 18.12 -8.53 -18.72
C ARG A 96 18.11 -9.79 -17.85
N GLY A 97 16.96 -10.12 -17.29
CA GLY A 97 16.82 -11.29 -16.42
C GLY A 97 15.91 -11.04 -15.22
N THR A 98 15.95 -11.99 -14.29
CA THR A 98 15.22 -11.94 -13.02
C THR A 98 16.10 -11.33 -11.94
N HIS A 99 15.54 -10.38 -11.21
CA HIS A 99 16.14 -9.75 -10.04
C HIS A 99 15.25 -10.01 -8.83
N THR A 100 15.86 -10.30 -7.69
CA THR A 100 15.15 -10.61 -6.46
C THR A 100 15.68 -9.76 -5.31
N TRP A 101 14.78 -9.17 -4.53
CA TRP A 101 15.12 -8.47 -3.30
C TRP A 101 14.25 -8.94 -2.14
N SER A 102 14.87 -9.29 -1.03
CA SER A 102 14.15 -9.58 0.21
C SER A 102 13.77 -8.27 0.91
N PHE A 103 12.59 -8.23 1.51
CA PHE A 103 12.15 -7.12 2.35
C PHE A 103 11.73 -7.63 3.72
N HIS A 104 11.87 -6.76 4.72
CA HIS A 104 11.42 -6.98 6.08
C HIS A 104 11.05 -5.64 6.72
N PHE A 105 9.91 -5.57 7.40
CA PHE A 105 9.49 -4.41 8.18
C PHE A 105 8.53 -4.83 9.30
N SER A 106 8.35 -3.94 10.28
CA SER A 106 7.35 -4.10 11.33
C SER A 106 6.14 -3.22 11.08
N LEU A 107 4.96 -3.73 11.35
CA LEU A 107 3.74 -2.94 11.42
C LEU A 107 3.74 -2.10 12.70
N VAL A 108 3.16 -0.91 12.65
CA VAL A 108 2.98 -0.08 13.86
C VAL A 108 2.02 -0.76 14.83
N GLU A 109 2.17 -0.51 16.13
CA GLU A 109 1.31 -1.11 17.16
C GLU A 109 -0.13 -0.57 17.15
N ASN A 110 -0.33 0.60 16.55
CA ASN A 110 -1.60 1.33 16.58
C ASN A 110 -2.30 1.31 15.22
N LEU A 111 -2.38 0.14 14.56
CA LEU A 111 -3.17 0.05 13.33
C LEU A 111 -4.66 0.07 13.69
N PRO A 112 -5.49 0.84 12.95
CA PRO A 112 -6.94 0.70 13.03
C PRO A 112 -7.33 -0.70 12.55
N LEU A 113 -8.18 -1.39 13.32
CA LEU A 113 -8.75 -2.72 13.02
C LEU A 113 -10.19 -2.60 12.52
#